data_AF-A0AAJ0PW93-F1
#
_entry.id   AF-A0AAJ0PW93-F1
#
_cell.length_a   1.000
_cell.length_b   1.000
_cell.length_c   1.000
_cell.angle_alpha   90.00
_cell.angle_beta   90.00
_cell.angle_gamma   90.00
#
_symmetry.space_group_name_H-M   'P 1'
#
loop_
_entity.id
_entity.type
_entity.pdbx_description
1 polymer ?
#
loop_
_entity_poly.entity_id
_entity_poly.type
_entity_poly.pdbx_seq_one_letter_code
_entity_poly.pdbx_strand_id
1 'polypeptide(L)'
;MQRPRLIPTLTRRTQRIWRQYGVFWLGAIAVGLMAVMYARLIDWGYDAFRTLERGRPWLPFLLTPAVAALSVWLTRRFFRGAEGSGIPQVIATLHAQPSAFGSRLLTLRILFGKILISWLGIVGGFTIGREGPTVQIGASLMFNLRRFYPRSNALIERQLVLAGAAAGLSAAFNTPLAGIVFAIEELSRSFSARASGVLITAIIIAGVIALGMNGNYTYFGTIDIGLQFPKMLAPAVLLTALVTGVAGGLFGWLLLNTGRWLPARLLTLYRERPIVFAAACGVAIAAVGVASGGTTFGSGYAQARGLLDGREQLPVLYPLLKMASMVASYLPGIPGGIFAPSLSIGAGFGNLLHYVFSGMHLPMLIALAMVGYLAAVTQSPITSFVIVMEMINGHALVISLMATALIASRVSRLFVPPLYETLAERYLKPPQPKHAAAAPAAAAPAHTGITALKMPEDAESAPADPLDTLRDDGTPAADANDTATMEKLGGANAATHAADAASEADASRAAPLAQADSASALDADGEPTARADASPPQSNGAPHREPPHRPAQ
;
A
#
# COMPACT_ATOMS: atom_id res chain seq x y z
N MET A 1 -21.54 -58.20 15.32
CA MET A 1 -20.76 -57.04 15.80
C MET A 1 -20.08 -56.35 14.61
N GLN A 2 -20.64 -55.25 14.11
CA GLN A 2 -19.98 -54.42 13.09
C GLN A 2 -18.88 -53.60 13.78
N ARG A 3 -17.60 -53.86 13.46
CA ARG A 3 -16.51 -52.98 13.89
C ARG A 3 -16.80 -51.57 13.35
N PRO A 4 -16.88 -50.53 14.21
CA PRO A 4 -17.14 -49.19 13.73
C PRO A 4 -15.97 -48.79 12.83
N ARG A 5 -16.29 -48.37 11.61
CA ARG A 5 -15.34 -47.85 10.61
C ARG A 5 -14.79 -46.48 11.07
N LEU A 6 -14.08 -46.45 12.20
CA LEU A 6 -13.46 -45.25 12.80
C LEU A 6 -12.33 -44.68 11.91
N ILE A 7 -11.63 -45.55 11.19
CA ILE A 7 -10.50 -45.17 10.33
C ILE A 7 -10.92 -44.26 9.14
N PRO A 8 -11.98 -44.58 8.36
CA PRO A 8 -12.44 -43.70 7.27
C PRO A 8 -13.09 -42.39 7.74
N THR A 9 -13.63 -42.32 8.96
CA THR A 9 -14.19 -41.06 9.51
C THR A 9 -13.10 -40.13 10.03
N LEU A 10 -12.07 -40.67 10.69
CA LEU A 10 -10.88 -39.92 11.10
C LEU A 10 -10.11 -39.37 9.90
N THR A 11 -9.84 -40.19 8.88
CA THR A 11 -9.14 -39.74 7.65
C THR A 11 -9.90 -38.65 6.90
N ARG A 12 -11.24 -38.75 6.79
CA ARG A 12 -12.07 -37.68 6.19
C ARG A 12 -12.05 -36.39 7.02
N ARG A 13 -12.06 -36.50 8.36
CA ARG A 13 -11.97 -35.35 9.27
C ARG A 13 -10.61 -34.65 9.15
N THR A 14 -9.52 -35.42 9.16
CA THR A 14 -8.16 -34.91 8.98
C THR A 14 -7.98 -34.27 7.60
N GLN A 15 -8.48 -34.89 6.53
CA GLN A 15 -8.42 -34.33 5.18
C GLN A 15 -9.23 -33.03 5.05
N ARG A 16 -10.37 -32.92 5.75
CA ARG A 16 -11.18 -31.69 5.80
C ARG A 16 -10.47 -30.57 6.56
N ILE A 17 -9.90 -30.86 7.73
CA ILE A 17 -9.11 -29.89 8.52
C ILE A 17 -7.87 -29.44 7.74
N TRP A 18 -7.16 -30.37 7.10
CA TRP A 18 -5.97 -30.07 6.32
C TRP A 18 -6.28 -29.19 5.10
N ARG A 19 -7.42 -29.42 4.43
CA ARG A 19 -7.88 -28.52 3.37
C ARG A 19 -8.32 -27.16 3.90
N GLN A 20 -8.97 -27.12 5.07
CA GLN A 20 -9.50 -25.88 5.63
C GLN A 20 -8.41 -24.97 6.22
N TYR A 21 -7.36 -25.54 6.84
CA TYR A 21 -6.31 -24.79 7.54
C TYR A 21 -4.91 -25.06 6.99
N GLY A 22 -4.59 -26.32 6.67
CA GLY A 22 -3.24 -26.74 6.26
C GLY A 22 -2.76 -26.08 4.97
N VAL A 23 -3.61 -25.98 3.94
CA VAL A 23 -3.26 -25.31 2.68
C VAL A 23 -3.05 -23.81 2.88
N PHE A 24 -3.86 -23.15 3.74
CA PHE A 24 -3.68 -21.74 4.10
C PHE A 24 -2.35 -21.51 4.83
N TRP A 25 -2.02 -22.34 5.82
CA TRP A 25 -0.78 -22.18 6.59
C TRP A 25 0.47 -22.49 5.77
N LEU A 26 0.45 -23.55 4.96
CA LEU A 26 1.57 -23.86 4.05
C LEU A 26 1.75 -22.75 3.01
N GLY A 27 0.65 -22.20 2.49
CA GLY A 27 0.68 -21.02 1.65
C GLY A 27 1.28 -19.80 2.36
N ALA A 28 0.93 -19.55 3.62
CA ALA A 28 1.47 -18.44 4.39
C ALA A 28 2.98 -18.55 4.62
N ILE A 29 3.46 -19.76 4.92
CA ILE A 29 4.91 -20.04 5.04
C ILE A 29 5.60 -19.75 3.71
N ALA A 30 5.03 -20.22 2.59
CA ALA A 30 5.58 -19.98 1.27
C ALA A 30 5.59 -18.49 0.88
N VAL A 31 4.54 -17.73 1.24
CA VAL A 31 4.48 -16.27 1.06
C VAL A 31 5.56 -15.58 1.88
N GLY A 32 5.71 -15.93 3.17
CA GLY A 32 6.74 -15.37 4.04
C GLY A 32 8.15 -15.62 3.50
N LEU A 33 8.46 -16.87 3.13
CA LEU A 33 9.75 -17.23 2.55
C LEU A 33 10.02 -16.48 1.24
N MET A 34 9.02 -16.42 0.34
CA MET A 34 9.14 -15.71 -0.93
C MET A 34 9.37 -14.21 -0.73
N ALA A 35 8.65 -13.59 0.21
CA ALA A 35 8.81 -12.18 0.53
C ALA A 35 10.22 -11.87 1.06
N VAL A 36 10.78 -12.73 1.92
CA VAL A 36 12.15 -12.61 2.43
C VAL A 36 13.19 -12.78 1.31
N MET A 37 13.05 -13.81 0.46
CA MET A 37 13.96 -14.03 -0.67
C MET A 37 13.91 -12.88 -1.67
N TYR A 38 12.71 -12.39 -1.96
CA TYR A 38 12.53 -11.23 -2.81
C TYR A 38 13.12 -9.96 -2.18
N ALA A 39 12.98 -9.76 -0.86
CA ALA A 39 13.63 -8.65 -0.16
C ALA A 39 15.15 -8.67 -0.33
N ARG A 40 15.78 -9.83 -0.06
CA ARG A 40 17.24 -9.99 -0.24
C ARG A 40 17.69 -9.78 -1.67
N LEU A 41 16.89 -10.22 -2.64
CA LEU A 41 17.17 -10.00 -4.06
C LEU A 41 17.14 -8.50 -4.41
N ILE A 42 16.16 -7.77 -3.91
CA ILE A 42 16.05 -6.31 -4.10
C ILE A 42 17.21 -5.58 -3.41
N ASP A 43 17.54 -5.93 -2.17
CA ASP A 43 18.65 -5.31 -1.43
C ASP A 43 19.99 -5.55 -2.16
N TRP A 44 20.23 -6.77 -2.63
CA TRP A 44 21.39 -7.09 -3.46
C TRP A 44 21.42 -6.30 -4.76
N GLY A 45 20.28 -6.15 -5.44
CA GLY A 45 20.17 -5.32 -6.65
C GLY A 45 20.51 -3.85 -6.40
N TYR A 46 20.09 -3.30 -5.25
CA TYR A 46 20.39 -1.92 -4.87
C TYR A 46 21.88 -1.73 -4.55
N ASP A 47 22.49 -2.67 -3.83
CA ASP A 47 23.93 -2.64 -3.56
C ASP A 47 24.77 -2.79 -4.83
N ALA A 48 24.31 -3.59 -5.79
CA ALA A 48 24.92 -3.69 -7.11
C ALA A 48 24.86 -2.35 -7.86
N PHE A 49 23.69 -1.70 -7.90
CA PHE A 49 23.55 -0.37 -8.50
C PHE A 49 24.48 0.66 -7.83
N ARG A 50 24.48 0.74 -6.49
CA ARG A 50 25.36 1.67 -5.76
C ARG A 50 26.84 1.40 -6.05
N THR A 51 27.23 0.14 -6.17
CA THR A 51 28.63 -0.22 -6.49
C THR A 51 29.00 0.21 -7.91
N LEU A 52 28.08 0.11 -8.86
CA LEU A 52 28.28 0.58 -10.24
C LEU A 52 28.36 2.11 -10.32
N GLU A 53 27.53 2.81 -9.56
CA GLU A 53 27.46 4.28 -9.51
C GLU A 53 28.70 4.90 -8.83
N ARG A 54 29.29 4.23 -7.83
CA ARG A 54 30.44 4.74 -7.07
C ARG A 54 31.58 5.18 -8.01
N GLY A 55 31.89 6.47 -8.00
CA GLY A 55 32.93 7.08 -8.83
C GLY A 55 32.56 7.25 -10.31
N ARG A 56 31.31 6.97 -10.71
CA ARG A 56 30.82 7.04 -12.10
C ARG A 56 29.45 7.73 -12.18
N PRO A 57 29.36 9.05 -11.88
CA PRO A 57 28.09 9.78 -11.86
C PRO A 57 27.42 9.88 -13.24
N TRP A 58 28.14 9.61 -14.33
CA TRP A 58 27.59 9.56 -15.68
C TRP A 58 26.88 8.24 -16.01
N LEU A 59 27.16 7.15 -15.29
CA LEU A 59 26.64 5.82 -15.60
C LEU A 59 25.11 5.73 -15.50
N PRO A 60 24.42 6.35 -14.51
CA PRO A 60 22.96 6.36 -14.46
C PRO A 60 22.31 6.91 -15.73
N PHE A 61 22.93 7.88 -16.42
CA PHE A 61 22.38 8.43 -17.67
C PHE A 61 22.35 7.44 -18.84
N LEU A 62 23.09 6.33 -18.76
CA LEU A 62 23.02 5.24 -19.73
C LEU A 62 22.19 4.07 -19.17
N LEU A 63 22.49 3.66 -17.94
CA LEU A 63 21.90 2.48 -17.33
C LEU A 63 20.41 2.66 -17.05
N THR A 64 20.01 3.75 -16.40
CA THR A 64 18.63 3.98 -15.94
C THR A 64 17.65 4.09 -17.12
N PRO A 65 17.92 4.84 -18.20
CA PRO A 65 17.07 4.84 -19.40
C PRO A 65 16.96 3.48 -20.09
N ALA A 66 18.08 2.76 -20.23
CA ALA A 66 18.10 1.45 -20.88
C ALA A 66 17.27 0.42 -20.12
N VAL A 67 17.44 0.37 -18.79
CA VAL A 67 16.64 -0.49 -17.91
C VAL A 67 15.17 -0.08 -17.92
N ALA A 68 14.84 1.20 -18.04
CA ALA A 68 13.45 1.66 -18.04
C ALA A 68 12.73 1.23 -19.31
N ALA A 69 13.37 1.42 -20.46
CA ALA A 69 12.90 0.92 -21.74
C ALA A 69 12.71 -0.61 -21.73
N LEU A 70 13.72 -1.34 -21.23
CA LEU A 70 13.68 -2.80 -21.14
C LEU A 70 12.55 -3.28 -20.22
N SER A 71 12.38 -2.64 -19.06
CA SER A 71 11.35 -2.99 -18.08
C SER A 71 9.94 -2.84 -18.66
N VAL A 72 9.67 -1.72 -19.34
CA VAL A 72 8.38 -1.50 -19.99
C VAL A 72 8.17 -2.44 -21.17
N TRP A 73 9.20 -2.70 -21.98
CA TRP A 73 9.11 -3.66 -23.07
C TRP A 73 8.79 -5.07 -22.57
N LEU A 74 9.52 -5.57 -21.56
CA LEU A 74 9.28 -6.90 -20.96
C LEU A 74 7.88 -6.99 -20.37
N THR A 75 7.45 -5.96 -19.63
CA THR A 75 6.11 -5.93 -19.01
C THR A 75 5.04 -6.02 -20.09
N ARG A 76 5.09 -5.16 -21.11
CA ARG A 76 4.07 -5.11 -22.17
C ARG A 76 4.08 -6.35 -23.05
N ARG A 77 5.25 -6.95 -23.30
CA ARG A 77 5.38 -8.10 -24.21
C ARG A 77 5.03 -9.42 -23.53
N PHE A 78 5.49 -9.64 -22.30
CA PHE A 78 5.45 -10.95 -21.65
C PHE A 78 4.69 -10.99 -20.33
N PHE A 79 4.57 -9.86 -19.61
CA PHE A 79 4.09 -9.85 -18.23
C PHE A 79 2.98 -8.81 -17.98
N ARG A 80 2.06 -8.64 -18.94
CA ARG A 80 0.93 -7.71 -18.81
C ARG A 80 0.07 -8.06 -17.59
N GLY A 81 -0.09 -7.11 -16.66
CA GLY A 81 -0.66 -7.32 -15.32
C GLY A 81 0.38 -7.18 -14.19
N ALA A 82 1.68 -7.13 -14.51
CA ALA A 82 2.75 -6.89 -13.54
C ALA A 82 3.09 -5.41 -13.36
N GLU A 83 2.41 -4.48 -14.02
CA GLU A 83 2.69 -3.04 -14.00
C GLU A 83 2.59 -2.44 -12.60
N GLY A 84 3.36 -1.38 -12.34
CA GLY A 84 3.26 -0.56 -11.12
C GLY A 84 3.27 -1.35 -9.80
N SER A 85 2.48 -0.89 -8.84
CA SER A 85 2.45 -1.41 -7.47
C SER A 85 2.07 -2.88 -7.40
N GLY A 86 0.99 -3.28 -8.07
CA GLY A 86 0.40 -4.62 -7.91
C GLY A 86 -0.80 -4.67 -6.97
N ILE A 87 -0.91 -3.70 -6.05
CA ILE A 87 -2.07 -3.52 -5.17
C ILE A 87 -3.35 -3.25 -5.98
N PRO A 88 -3.36 -2.35 -6.99
CA PRO A 88 -4.55 -2.12 -7.82
C PRO A 88 -5.09 -3.40 -8.48
N GLN A 89 -4.19 -4.28 -8.94
CA GLN A 89 -4.55 -5.55 -9.56
C GLN A 89 -5.19 -6.52 -8.55
N VAL A 90 -4.69 -6.53 -7.31
CA VAL A 90 -5.28 -7.30 -6.21
C VAL A 90 -6.66 -6.74 -5.86
N ILE A 91 -6.81 -5.42 -5.71
CA ILE A 91 -8.10 -4.76 -5.44
C ILE A 91 -9.10 -5.07 -6.56
N ALA A 92 -8.71 -4.90 -7.82
CA ALA A 92 -9.56 -5.20 -8.97
C ALA A 92 -10.02 -6.67 -8.97
N THR A 93 -9.15 -7.61 -8.58
CA THR A 93 -9.51 -9.03 -8.44
C THR A 93 -10.48 -9.29 -7.29
N LEU A 94 -10.40 -8.53 -6.20
CA LEU A 94 -11.27 -8.66 -5.03
C LEU A 94 -12.63 -7.98 -5.20
N HIS A 95 -12.69 -6.88 -5.96
CA HIS A 95 -13.92 -6.16 -6.29
C HIS A 95 -14.69 -6.85 -7.41
N ALA A 96 -13.99 -7.45 -8.38
CA ALA A 96 -14.61 -8.34 -9.36
C ALA A 96 -14.79 -9.77 -8.80
N GLN A 97 -15.32 -10.67 -9.63
CA GLN A 97 -15.29 -12.10 -9.32
C GLN A 97 -13.84 -12.63 -9.46
N PRO A 98 -13.21 -13.17 -8.39
CA PRO A 98 -11.80 -13.56 -8.40
C PRO A 98 -11.44 -14.58 -9.48
N SER A 99 -12.37 -15.46 -9.85
CA SER A 99 -12.17 -16.50 -10.86
C SER A 99 -12.01 -15.94 -12.29
N ALA A 100 -12.65 -14.82 -12.61
CA ALA A 100 -12.54 -14.16 -13.92
C ALA A 100 -11.29 -13.29 -14.05
N PHE A 101 -10.94 -12.53 -13.01
CA PHE A 101 -9.83 -11.57 -13.06
C PHE A 101 -8.51 -12.12 -12.48
N GLY A 102 -8.57 -12.95 -11.45
CA GLY A 102 -7.39 -13.54 -10.83
C GLY A 102 -6.67 -14.51 -11.76
N SER A 103 -7.39 -15.23 -12.62
CA SER A 103 -6.82 -16.10 -13.66
C SER A 103 -6.01 -15.32 -14.71
N ARG A 104 -6.15 -14.00 -14.73
CA ARG A 104 -5.40 -13.08 -15.60
C ARG A 104 -4.31 -12.31 -14.85
N LEU A 105 -4.64 -11.73 -13.70
CA LEU A 105 -3.81 -10.76 -12.98
C LEU A 105 -2.96 -11.37 -11.86
N LEU A 106 -3.32 -12.56 -11.37
CA LEU A 106 -2.69 -13.23 -10.23
C LEU A 106 -2.10 -14.60 -10.62
N THR A 107 -1.51 -14.70 -11.81
CA THR A 107 -0.88 -15.94 -12.30
C THR A 107 0.57 -16.08 -11.85
N LEU A 108 1.10 -17.32 -11.84
CA LEU A 108 2.52 -17.55 -11.56
C LEU A 108 3.45 -16.83 -12.56
N ARG A 109 3.01 -16.66 -13.82
CA ARG A 109 3.74 -15.87 -14.82
C ARG A 109 3.90 -14.41 -14.37
N ILE A 110 2.84 -13.80 -13.85
CA ILE A 110 2.87 -12.42 -13.34
C ILE A 110 3.72 -12.32 -12.07
N LEU A 111 3.65 -13.34 -11.20
CA LEU A 111 4.55 -13.43 -10.03
C LEU A 111 6.03 -13.37 -10.46
N PHE A 112 6.46 -14.20 -11.41
CA PHE A 112 7.84 -14.20 -11.89
C PHE A 112 8.21 -12.89 -12.60
N GLY A 113 7.33 -12.37 -13.45
CA GLY A 113 7.52 -11.08 -14.12
C GLY A 113 7.67 -9.93 -13.14
N LYS A 114 6.85 -9.92 -12.08
CA LYS A 114 6.92 -8.89 -11.05
C LYS A 114 8.27 -8.91 -10.33
N ILE A 115 8.76 -10.08 -9.92
CA ILE A 115 10.07 -10.24 -9.27
C ILE A 115 11.20 -9.79 -10.19
N LEU A 116 11.21 -10.28 -11.43
CA LEU A 116 12.30 -10.01 -12.37
C LEU A 116 12.40 -8.52 -12.71
N ILE A 117 11.28 -7.89 -13.06
CA ILE A 117 11.28 -6.52 -13.57
C ILE A 117 11.45 -5.51 -12.44
N SER A 118 10.91 -5.76 -11.25
CA SER A 118 11.19 -4.88 -10.11
C SER A 118 12.65 -4.95 -9.68
N TRP A 119 13.27 -6.13 -9.71
CA TRP A 119 14.71 -6.28 -9.49
C TRP A 119 15.53 -5.53 -10.53
N LEU A 120 15.18 -5.67 -11.82
CA LEU A 120 15.80 -4.87 -12.89
C LEU A 120 15.66 -3.38 -12.59
N GLY A 121 14.46 -2.91 -12.20
CA GLY A 121 14.23 -1.51 -11.88
C GLY A 121 15.12 -0.98 -10.75
N ILE A 122 15.34 -1.77 -9.70
CA ILE A 122 16.25 -1.42 -8.61
C ILE A 122 17.72 -1.41 -9.09
N VAL A 123 18.13 -2.38 -9.91
CA VAL A 123 19.47 -2.39 -10.55
C VAL A 123 19.64 -1.20 -11.50
N GLY A 124 18.55 -0.67 -12.06
CA GLY A 124 18.52 0.56 -12.85
C GLY A 124 18.49 1.85 -12.01
N GLY A 125 18.43 1.75 -10.68
CA GLY A 125 18.40 2.89 -9.77
C GLY A 125 17.02 3.47 -9.49
N PHE A 126 15.93 2.85 -9.94
CA PHE A 126 14.59 3.46 -9.83
C PHE A 126 14.16 3.69 -8.39
N THR A 127 13.31 4.71 -8.22
CA THR A 127 12.71 5.03 -6.92
C THR A 127 11.46 4.20 -6.72
N ILE A 128 11.65 2.93 -6.39
CA ILE A 128 10.59 1.95 -6.16
C ILE A 128 10.80 1.18 -4.85
N GLY A 129 9.70 0.75 -4.24
CA GLY A 129 9.67 -0.11 -3.06
C GLY A 129 9.29 -1.55 -3.40
N ARG A 130 9.61 -2.48 -2.49
CA ARG A 130 9.30 -3.91 -2.66
C ARG A 130 7.88 -4.30 -2.21
N GLU A 131 7.22 -3.43 -1.48
CA GLU A 131 5.98 -3.70 -0.73
C GLU A 131 4.73 -3.94 -1.59
N GLY A 132 4.56 -3.15 -2.67
CA GLY A 132 3.50 -3.42 -3.65
C GLY A 132 3.70 -4.77 -4.34
N PRO A 133 4.91 -5.01 -4.91
CA PRO A 133 5.26 -6.30 -5.48
C PRO A 133 5.04 -7.49 -4.54
N THR A 134 5.45 -7.42 -3.26
CA THR A 134 5.23 -8.52 -2.30
C THR A 134 3.75 -8.80 -2.07
N VAL A 135 2.90 -7.77 -2.04
CA VAL A 135 1.44 -7.94 -1.98
C VAL A 135 0.91 -8.73 -3.18
N GLN A 136 1.29 -8.35 -4.41
CA GLN A 136 0.82 -9.08 -5.61
C GLN A 136 1.45 -10.47 -5.73
N ILE A 137 2.71 -10.65 -5.35
CA ILE A 137 3.40 -11.95 -5.29
C ILE A 137 2.67 -12.87 -4.32
N GLY A 138 2.38 -12.39 -3.10
CA GLY A 138 1.66 -13.16 -2.08
C GLY A 138 0.25 -13.53 -2.50
N ALA A 139 -0.50 -12.57 -3.06
CA ALA A 139 -1.82 -12.80 -3.62
C ALA A 139 -1.79 -13.83 -4.77
N SER A 140 -0.83 -13.72 -5.69
CA SER A 140 -0.66 -14.65 -6.81
C SER A 140 -0.32 -16.05 -6.33
N LEU A 141 0.57 -16.18 -5.35
CA LEU A 141 0.95 -17.48 -4.80
C LEU A 141 -0.26 -18.17 -4.17
N MET A 142 -0.96 -17.50 -3.26
CA MET A 142 -2.14 -18.04 -2.58
C MET A 142 -3.30 -18.32 -3.55
N PHE A 143 -3.55 -17.42 -4.51
CA PHE A 143 -4.59 -17.63 -5.51
C PHE A 143 -4.33 -18.91 -6.33
N ASN A 144 -3.07 -19.24 -6.65
CA ASN A 144 -2.74 -20.47 -7.37
C ASN A 144 -2.80 -21.73 -6.50
N LEU A 145 -2.85 -21.61 -5.16
CA LEU A 145 -3.11 -22.74 -4.26
C LEU A 145 -4.58 -23.19 -4.28
N ARG A 146 -5.49 -22.41 -4.87
CA ARG A 146 -6.91 -22.79 -5.01
C ARG A 146 -7.12 -24.15 -5.69
N ARG A 147 -6.19 -24.56 -6.57
CA ARG A 147 -6.21 -25.88 -7.25
C ARG A 147 -6.13 -27.07 -6.29
N PHE A 148 -5.66 -26.87 -5.06
CA PHE A 148 -5.63 -27.90 -4.03
C PHE A 148 -6.98 -28.05 -3.27
N TYR A 149 -7.96 -27.19 -3.58
CA TYR A 149 -9.33 -27.26 -3.07
C TYR A 149 -10.24 -27.92 -4.11
N PRO A 150 -10.85 -29.09 -3.82
CA PRO A 150 -11.71 -29.80 -4.78
C PRO A 150 -12.96 -29.05 -5.21
N ARG A 151 -13.40 -28.07 -4.40
CA ARG A 151 -14.56 -27.21 -4.63
C ARG A 151 -14.21 -25.78 -4.24
N SER A 152 -13.18 -25.23 -4.87
CA SER A 152 -12.89 -23.79 -4.76
C SER A 152 -14.14 -23.01 -5.18
N ASN A 153 -14.61 -22.12 -4.32
CA ASN A 153 -15.69 -21.18 -4.60
C ASN A 153 -15.16 -19.75 -4.49
N ALA A 154 -15.93 -18.77 -4.96
CA ALA A 154 -15.52 -17.36 -4.95
C ALA A 154 -15.11 -16.87 -3.54
N LEU A 155 -15.73 -17.41 -2.48
CA LEU A 155 -15.37 -17.07 -1.10
C LEU A 155 -13.97 -17.55 -0.73
N ILE A 156 -13.62 -18.81 -1.03
CA ILE A 156 -12.28 -19.36 -0.76
C ILE A 156 -11.23 -18.61 -1.59
N GLU A 157 -11.50 -18.32 -2.86
CA GLU A 157 -10.58 -17.57 -3.70
C GLU A 157 -10.34 -16.16 -3.16
N ARG A 158 -11.41 -15.46 -2.77
CA ARG A 158 -11.31 -14.15 -2.13
C ARG A 158 -10.49 -14.21 -0.84
N GLN A 159 -10.71 -15.23 -0.01
CA GLN A 159 -9.94 -15.43 1.23
C GLN A 159 -8.47 -15.72 0.96
N LEU A 160 -8.14 -16.55 -0.05
CA LEU A 160 -6.76 -16.84 -0.44
C LEU A 160 -6.06 -15.58 -0.95
N VAL A 161 -6.71 -14.81 -1.82
CA VAL A 161 -6.16 -13.54 -2.35
C VAL A 161 -5.92 -12.55 -1.21
N LEU A 162 -6.92 -12.31 -0.35
CA LEU A 162 -6.78 -11.44 0.83
C LEU A 162 -5.67 -11.91 1.76
N ALA A 163 -5.60 -13.21 2.07
CA ALA A 163 -4.58 -13.78 2.93
C ALA A 163 -3.18 -13.62 2.34
N GLY A 164 -3.01 -13.91 1.06
CA GLY A 164 -1.73 -13.77 0.38
C GLY A 164 -1.26 -12.32 0.29
N ALA A 165 -2.16 -11.41 -0.03
CA ALA A 165 -1.88 -9.99 -0.09
C ALA A 165 -1.46 -9.43 1.29
N ALA A 166 -2.23 -9.72 2.32
CA ALA A 166 -1.96 -9.28 3.70
C ALA A 166 -0.70 -9.91 4.29
N ALA A 167 -0.49 -11.20 4.06
CA ALA A 167 0.74 -11.91 4.44
C ALA A 167 1.96 -11.35 3.71
N GLY A 168 1.83 -11.00 2.43
CA GLY A 168 2.88 -10.38 1.64
C GLY A 168 3.29 -9.01 2.19
N LEU A 169 2.32 -8.16 2.60
CA LEU A 169 2.61 -6.89 3.25
C LEU A 169 3.27 -7.09 4.63
N SER A 170 2.69 -7.96 5.46
CA SER A 170 3.20 -8.30 6.80
C SER A 170 4.66 -8.75 6.75
N ALA A 171 4.98 -9.71 5.87
CA ALA A 171 6.32 -10.23 5.71
C ALA A 171 7.31 -9.20 5.14
N ALA A 172 6.83 -8.26 4.34
CA ALA A 172 7.69 -7.30 3.69
C ALA A 172 8.16 -6.18 4.64
N PHE A 173 7.29 -5.76 5.55
CA PHE A 173 7.58 -4.75 6.57
C PHE A 173 7.89 -5.28 7.96
N ASN A 174 7.74 -6.59 8.20
CA ASN A 174 7.81 -7.17 9.53
C ASN A 174 6.67 -6.67 10.46
N THR A 175 5.47 -6.45 9.90
CA THR A 175 4.35 -5.76 10.57
C THR A 175 3.03 -6.55 10.46
N PRO A 176 2.79 -7.54 11.34
CA PRO A 176 1.59 -8.38 11.27
C PRO A 176 0.28 -7.62 11.50
N LEU A 177 0.23 -6.67 12.44
CA LEU A 177 -0.99 -5.89 12.69
C LEU A 177 -1.30 -5.01 11.48
N ALA A 178 -0.29 -4.38 10.89
CA ALA A 178 -0.45 -3.62 9.67
C ALA A 178 -1.00 -4.46 8.52
N GLY A 179 -0.52 -5.71 8.35
CA GLY A 179 -1.04 -6.64 7.35
C GLY A 179 -2.54 -6.92 7.52
N ILE A 180 -3.00 -7.11 8.76
CA ILE A 180 -4.43 -7.34 9.07
C ILE A 180 -5.26 -6.09 8.77
N VAL A 181 -4.82 -4.93 9.23
CA VAL A 181 -5.54 -3.66 9.04
C VAL A 181 -5.59 -3.28 7.57
N PHE A 182 -4.50 -3.46 6.82
CA PHE A 182 -4.45 -3.25 5.37
C PHE A 182 -5.47 -4.12 4.62
N ALA A 183 -5.62 -5.38 5.04
CA ALA A 183 -6.62 -6.27 4.44
C ALA A 183 -8.05 -5.76 4.64
N ILE A 184 -8.34 -5.17 5.81
CA ILE A 184 -9.66 -4.67 6.18
C ILE A 184 -9.93 -3.31 5.52
N GLU A 185 -9.03 -2.35 5.71
CA GLU A 185 -9.21 -0.95 5.32
C GLU A 185 -8.97 -0.73 3.81
N GLU A 186 -7.89 -1.29 3.26
CA GLU A 186 -7.48 -0.99 1.88
C GLU A 186 -7.93 -2.03 0.86
N LEU A 187 -7.82 -3.32 1.18
CA LEU A 187 -8.13 -4.39 0.20
C LEU A 187 -9.61 -4.79 0.16
N SER A 188 -10.28 -4.86 1.31
CA SER A 188 -11.66 -5.35 1.38
C SER A 188 -12.70 -4.26 1.49
N ARG A 189 -12.35 -3.09 2.08
CA ARG A 189 -13.24 -1.94 2.35
C ARG A 189 -14.60 -2.29 2.98
N SER A 190 -14.73 -3.48 3.57
CA SER A 190 -15.96 -3.99 4.19
C SER A 190 -15.62 -4.50 5.58
N PHE A 191 -15.94 -3.71 6.60
CA PHE A 191 -15.78 -4.09 8.01
C PHE A 191 -16.66 -5.29 8.42
N SER A 192 -17.60 -5.71 7.56
CA SER A 192 -18.41 -6.93 7.72
C SER A 192 -17.61 -8.22 7.52
N ALA A 193 -16.43 -8.15 6.90
CA ALA A 193 -15.49 -9.27 6.83
C ALA A 193 -14.80 -9.42 8.19
N ARG A 194 -15.47 -10.06 9.15
CA ARG A 194 -14.81 -10.64 10.33
C ARG A 194 -13.59 -11.39 9.81
N ALA A 195 -12.39 -10.87 10.04
CA ALA A 195 -11.17 -11.55 9.62
C ALA A 195 -11.21 -12.94 10.27
N SER A 196 -11.45 -13.97 9.46
CA SER A 196 -11.55 -15.34 9.94
C SER A 196 -10.26 -15.63 10.71
N GLY A 197 -10.32 -16.36 11.83
CA GLY A 197 -9.11 -16.75 12.57
C GLY A 197 -8.06 -17.43 11.66
N VAL A 198 -8.51 -18.04 10.56
CA VAL A 198 -7.65 -18.59 9.50
C VAL A 198 -6.83 -17.52 8.77
N LEU A 199 -7.45 -16.39 8.43
CA LEU A 199 -6.78 -15.26 7.77
C LEU A 199 -5.74 -14.64 8.70
N ILE A 200 -6.13 -14.37 9.95
CA ILE A 200 -5.25 -13.79 10.96
C ILE A 200 -4.05 -14.70 11.22
N THR A 201 -4.28 -16.01 11.43
CA THR A 201 -3.20 -16.97 11.65
C THR A 201 -2.27 -17.08 10.45
N ALA A 202 -2.77 -17.02 9.21
CA ALA A 202 -1.92 -16.98 8.02
C ALA A 202 -1.01 -15.73 8.00
N ILE A 203 -1.55 -14.55 8.31
CA ILE A 203 -0.78 -13.29 8.34
C ILE A 203 0.31 -13.35 9.42
N ILE A 204 -0.03 -13.87 10.60
CA ILE A 204 0.92 -14.06 11.71
C ILE A 204 2.01 -15.05 11.31
N ILE A 205 1.67 -16.19 10.71
CA ILE A 205 2.67 -17.19 10.27
C ILE A 205 3.65 -16.58 9.27
N ALA A 206 3.15 -15.85 8.26
CA ALA A 206 4.03 -15.20 7.28
C ALA A 206 4.95 -14.16 7.95
N GLY A 207 4.42 -13.38 8.89
CA GLY A 207 5.21 -12.46 9.71
C GLY A 207 6.27 -13.19 10.52
N VAL A 208 5.91 -14.24 11.27
CA VAL A 208 6.83 -15.04 12.08
C VAL A 208 7.95 -15.66 11.24
N ILE A 209 7.66 -16.12 10.02
CA ILE A 209 8.71 -16.60 9.10
C ILE A 209 9.66 -15.47 8.73
N ALA A 210 9.15 -14.27 8.42
CA ALA A 210 9.99 -13.11 8.15
C ALA A 210 10.84 -12.71 9.36
N LEU A 211 10.26 -12.65 10.57
CA LEU A 211 10.99 -12.42 11.83
C LEU A 211 12.06 -13.49 12.08
N GLY A 212 11.72 -14.77 11.90
CA GLY A 212 12.64 -15.87 12.14
C GLY A 212 13.85 -15.86 11.20
N MET A 213 13.67 -15.41 9.96
CA MET A 213 14.74 -15.39 8.96
C MET A 213 15.58 -14.12 8.96
N ASN A 214 15.00 -12.97 9.28
CA ASN A 214 15.70 -11.68 9.26
C ASN A 214 16.06 -11.18 10.67
N GLY A 215 15.59 -11.86 11.73
CA GLY A 215 15.79 -11.49 13.12
C GLY A 215 14.64 -10.67 13.69
N ASN A 216 14.56 -10.60 15.03
CA ASN A 216 13.61 -9.74 15.74
C ASN A 216 14.11 -8.29 15.76
N TYR A 217 14.05 -7.61 14.61
CA TYR A 217 14.36 -6.19 14.50
C TYR A 217 13.11 -5.40 14.07
N THR A 218 12.99 -4.19 14.59
CA THR A 218 12.04 -3.21 14.07
C THR A 218 12.63 -2.58 12.83
N TYR A 219 11.83 -2.48 11.77
CA TYR A 219 12.33 -2.08 10.44
C TYR A 219 13.08 -0.74 10.47
N PHE A 220 12.67 0.19 11.33
CA PHE A 220 13.29 1.51 11.51
C PHE A 220 13.89 1.74 12.91
N GLY A 221 13.99 0.73 13.77
CA GLY A 221 14.51 0.88 15.14
C GLY A 221 13.45 1.24 16.18
N THR A 222 13.89 1.68 17.37
CA THR A 222 13.02 2.10 18.47
C THR A 222 13.18 3.60 18.68
N ILE A 223 12.09 4.35 18.63
CA ILE A 223 12.12 5.78 18.96
C ILE A 223 11.86 5.92 20.45
N ASP A 224 12.91 6.23 21.21
CA ASP A 224 12.76 6.63 22.61
C ASP A 224 12.33 8.10 22.65
N ILE A 225 11.23 8.32 23.34
CA ILE A 225 10.59 9.62 23.49
C ILE A 225 10.49 9.73 24.99
N GLY A 226 11.31 10.60 25.57
CA GLY A 226 11.34 10.78 27.01
C GLY A 226 9.93 10.98 27.59
N LEU A 227 9.82 10.81 28.91
CA LEU A 227 8.54 10.70 29.64
C LEU A 227 7.59 11.92 29.53
N GLN A 228 7.97 13.00 28.85
CA GLN A 228 7.17 14.21 28.72
C GLN A 228 6.85 14.54 27.25
N PHE A 229 5.56 14.74 26.96
CA PHE A 229 5.13 15.24 25.66
C PHE A 229 5.57 16.70 25.46
N PRO A 230 6.20 17.04 24.32
CA PRO A 230 6.57 18.42 24.04
C PRO A 230 5.34 19.32 23.99
N LYS A 231 5.42 20.52 24.58
CA LYS A 231 4.33 21.53 24.52
C LYS A 231 3.92 21.88 23.07
N MET A 232 4.87 21.75 22.13
CA MET A 232 4.70 22.04 20.71
C MET A 232 4.15 20.85 19.89
N LEU A 233 3.81 19.72 20.54
CA LEU A 233 3.38 18.51 19.84
C LEU A 233 2.11 18.70 19.01
N ALA A 234 1.07 19.35 19.56
CA ALA A 234 -0.17 19.56 18.83
C ALA A 234 0.01 20.46 17.59
N PRO A 235 0.70 21.63 17.68
CA PRO A 235 1.10 22.40 16.50
C PRO A 235 1.93 21.59 15.49
N ALA A 236 2.87 20.76 15.97
CA ALA A 236 3.70 19.93 15.11
C ALA A 236 2.88 18.88 14.36
N VAL A 237 1.95 18.19 15.02
CA VAL A 237 1.01 17.26 14.41
C VAL A 237 0.20 17.94 13.31
N LEU A 238 -0.39 19.11 13.61
CA LEU A 238 -1.24 19.83 12.65
C LEU A 238 -0.44 20.30 11.42
N LEU A 239 0.70 20.95 11.63
CA LEU A 239 1.53 21.45 10.53
C LEU A 239 2.11 20.30 9.69
N THR A 240 2.58 19.24 10.35
CA THR A 240 3.09 18.03 9.67
C THR A 240 2.00 17.40 8.82
N ALA A 241 0.80 17.23 9.37
CA ALA A 241 -0.32 16.64 8.65
C ALA A 241 -0.75 17.49 7.44
N LEU A 242 -0.74 18.82 7.57
CA LEU A 242 -1.07 19.72 6.47
C LEU A 242 -0.03 19.64 5.35
N VAL A 243 1.25 19.77 5.68
CA VAL A 243 2.36 19.74 4.70
C VAL A 243 2.39 18.40 3.97
N THR A 244 2.37 17.30 4.72
CA THR A 244 2.41 15.95 4.13
C THR A 244 1.10 15.57 3.42
N GLY A 245 -0.03 16.07 3.90
CA GLY A 245 -1.34 15.95 3.25
C GLY A 245 -1.37 16.59 1.87
N VAL A 246 -0.90 17.85 1.76
CA VAL A 246 -0.79 18.56 0.49
C VAL A 246 0.23 17.90 -0.43
N ALA A 247 1.41 17.54 0.09
CA ALA A 247 2.46 16.92 -0.71
C ALA A 247 2.06 15.53 -1.24
N GLY A 248 1.46 14.68 -0.40
CA GLY A 248 0.96 13.37 -0.82
C GLY A 248 -0.25 13.47 -1.76
N GLY A 249 -1.12 14.46 -1.55
CA GLY A 249 -2.21 14.78 -2.46
C GLY A 249 -1.71 15.25 -3.83
N LEU A 250 -0.68 16.09 -3.86
CA LEU A 250 0.00 16.53 -5.09
C LEU A 250 0.63 15.34 -5.84
N PHE A 251 1.29 14.43 -5.12
CA PHE A 251 1.82 13.19 -5.72
C PHE A 251 0.70 12.36 -6.38
N GLY A 252 -0.40 12.12 -5.65
CA GLY A 252 -1.55 11.40 -6.20
C GLY A 252 -2.15 12.12 -7.42
N TRP A 253 -2.26 13.45 -7.36
CA TRP A 253 -2.76 14.27 -8.45
C TRP A 253 -1.88 14.17 -9.69
N LEU A 254 -0.55 14.22 -9.54
CA LEU A 254 0.42 14.08 -10.63
C LEU A 254 0.28 12.71 -11.33
N LEU A 255 0.06 11.63 -10.58
CA LEU A 255 -0.10 10.30 -11.15
C LEU A 255 -1.46 10.08 -11.82
N LEU A 256 -2.53 10.66 -11.29
CA LEU A 256 -3.88 10.43 -11.80
C LEU A 256 -4.27 11.40 -12.92
N ASN A 257 -3.71 12.61 -12.94
CA ASN A 257 -4.05 13.68 -13.88
C ASN A 257 -2.96 13.91 -14.94
N THR A 258 -2.23 12.87 -15.35
CA THR A 258 -1.11 12.97 -16.31
C THR A 258 -1.47 13.74 -17.57
N GLY A 259 -2.67 13.56 -18.13
CA GLY A 259 -3.13 14.29 -19.33
C GLY A 259 -3.31 15.80 -19.13
N ARG A 260 -3.43 16.30 -17.89
CA ARG A 260 -3.65 17.73 -17.59
C ARG A 260 -2.37 18.54 -17.46
N TRP A 261 -1.27 17.91 -17.02
CA TRP A 261 -0.02 18.62 -16.73
C TRP A 261 1.15 18.20 -17.62
N LEU A 262 1.10 17.00 -18.21
CA LEU A 262 2.19 16.53 -19.06
C LEU A 262 2.15 17.25 -20.42
N PRO A 263 3.26 17.86 -20.89
CA PRO A 263 3.31 18.54 -22.17
C PRO A 263 2.85 17.65 -23.33
N ALA A 264 2.18 18.23 -24.34
CA ALA A 264 1.60 17.48 -25.47
C ALA A 264 2.61 16.54 -26.17
N ARG A 265 3.88 16.94 -26.30
CA ARG A 265 4.96 16.11 -26.89
C ARG A 265 5.31 14.90 -26.03
N LEU A 266 5.28 15.02 -24.71
CA LEU A 266 5.53 13.91 -23.79
C LEU A 266 4.29 13.02 -23.65
N LEU A 267 3.09 13.61 -23.73
CA LEU A 267 1.84 12.88 -23.71
C LEU A 267 1.64 12.01 -24.97
N THR A 268 2.00 12.53 -26.14
CA THR A 268 2.05 11.74 -27.39
C THR A 268 3.07 10.61 -27.28
N LEU A 269 4.26 10.88 -26.74
CA LEU A 269 5.27 9.84 -26.49
C LEU A 269 4.76 8.76 -25.53
N TYR A 270 4.08 9.16 -24.45
CA TYR A 270 3.46 8.25 -23.49
C TYR A 270 2.45 7.31 -24.14
N ARG A 271 1.54 7.86 -24.98
CA ARG A 271 0.46 7.10 -25.64
C ARG A 271 0.97 6.23 -26.80
N GLU A 272 1.87 6.75 -27.64
CA GLU A 272 2.24 6.10 -28.90
C GLU A 272 3.56 5.31 -28.82
N ARG A 273 4.51 5.76 -27.99
CA ARG A 273 5.85 5.18 -27.87
C ARG A 273 6.25 4.97 -26.41
N PRO A 274 5.52 4.13 -25.67
CA PRO A 274 5.67 3.96 -24.22
C PRO A 274 7.07 3.51 -23.79
N ILE A 275 7.79 2.76 -24.63
CA ILE A 275 9.18 2.34 -24.37
C ILE A 275 10.14 3.53 -24.41
N VAL A 276 9.96 4.45 -25.37
CA VAL A 276 10.76 5.66 -25.50
C VAL A 276 10.42 6.64 -24.38
N PHE A 277 9.14 6.74 -24.03
CA PHE A 277 8.70 7.49 -22.85
C PHE A 277 9.35 6.97 -21.56
N ALA A 278 9.41 5.65 -21.38
CA ALA A 278 10.09 5.03 -20.25
C ALA A 278 11.59 5.39 -20.21
N ALA A 279 12.27 5.37 -21.35
CA ALA A 279 13.66 5.82 -21.43
C ALA A 279 13.81 7.30 -21.00
N ALA A 280 12.92 8.18 -21.44
CA ALA A 280 12.91 9.59 -21.03
C ALA A 280 12.66 9.75 -19.52
N CYS A 281 11.75 8.97 -18.94
CA CYS A 281 11.59 8.89 -17.49
C CYS A 281 12.86 8.40 -16.79
N GLY A 282 13.57 7.43 -17.38
CA GLY A 282 14.86 6.98 -16.87
C GLY A 282 15.94 8.07 -16.90
N VAL A 283 15.95 8.95 -17.91
CA VAL A 283 16.83 10.11 -17.95
C VAL A 283 16.48 11.09 -16.82
N ALA A 284 15.18 11.31 -16.57
CA ALA A 284 14.74 12.16 -15.46
C ALA A 284 15.15 11.60 -14.09
N ILE A 285 15.00 10.28 -13.87
CA ILE A 285 15.46 9.60 -12.65
C ILE A 285 16.98 9.75 -12.49
N ALA A 286 17.75 9.53 -13.55
CA ALA A 286 19.20 9.71 -13.53
C ALA A 286 19.61 11.17 -13.20
N ALA A 287 18.96 12.14 -13.83
CA ALA A 287 19.22 13.56 -13.60
C ALA A 287 18.95 13.97 -12.14
N VAL A 288 17.79 13.57 -11.59
CA VAL A 288 17.43 13.84 -10.20
C VAL A 288 18.34 13.11 -9.22
N GLY A 289 18.68 11.85 -9.52
CA GLY A 289 19.62 11.05 -8.75
C GLY A 289 20.99 11.70 -8.65
N VAL A 290 21.60 12.06 -9.78
CA VAL A 290 22.91 12.70 -9.82
C VAL A 290 22.87 14.08 -9.15
N ALA A 291 21.84 14.88 -9.41
CA ALA A 291 21.68 16.19 -8.76
C ALA A 291 21.50 16.11 -7.23
N SER A 292 20.95 15.00 -6.73
CA SER A 292 20.77 14.74 -5.30
C SER A 292 21.96 14.03 -4.62
N GLY A 293 23.07 13.84 -5.34
CA GLY A 293 24.23 13.09 -4.84
C GLY A 293 23.96 11.60 -4.64
N GLY A 294 23.01 11.03 -5.40
CA GLY A 294 22.61 9.63 -5.36
C GLY A 294 21.55 9.28 -4.31
N THR A 295 21.14 10.24 -3.47
CA THR A 295 20.21 9.98 -2.35
C THR A 295 18.79 9.59 -2.80
N THR A 296 18.36 9.99 -4.01
CA THR A 296 17.01 9.66 -4.50
C THR A 296 16.89 8.28 -5.15
N PHE A 297 17.98 7.60 -5.47
CA PHE A 297 17.93 6.26 -6.05
C PHE A 297 17.39 5.22 -5.05
N GLY A 298 16.81 4.13 -5.56
CA GLY A 298 16.25 3.05 -4.76
C GLY A 298 15.06 3.45 -3.87
N SER A 299 14.72 2.60 -2.91
CA SER A 299 13.52 2.75 -2.08
C SER A 299 13.55 3.96 -1.15
N GLY A 300 14.73 4.47 -0.78
CA GLY A 300 14.86 5.51 0.24
C GLY A 300 14.90 4.98 1.67
N TYR A 301 14.95 3.65 1.86
CA TYR A 301 15.00 3.02 3.18
C TYR A 301 16.22 3.47 4.00
N ALA A 302 17.42 3.38 3.39
CA ALA A 302 18.68 3.75 4.06
C ALA A 302 18.66 5.21 4.52
N GLN A 303 18.14 6.11 3.69
CA GLN A 303 18.02 7.54 3.98
C GLN A 303 17.03 7.82 5.12
N ALA A 304 15.86 7.17 5.09
CA ALA A 304 14.86 7.30 6.16
C ALA A 304 15.38 6.75 7.49
N ARG A 305 16.08 5.61 7.46
CA ARG A 305 16.71 5.02 8.64
C ARG A 305 17.88 5.87 9.15
N GLY A 306 18.71 6.39 8.26
CA GLY A 306 19.82 7.28 8.61
C GLY A 306 19.37 8.55 9.30
N LEU A 307 18.25 9.15 8.86
CA LEU A 307 17.60 10.28 9.52
C LEU A 307 17.08 9.92 10.93
N LEU A 308 16.42 8.77 11.07
CA LEU A 308 15.91 8.29 12.37
C LEU A 308 17.04 7.97 13.37
N ASP A 309 18.13 7.39 12.88
CA ASP A 309 19.32 7.08 13.69
C ASP A 309 20.17 8.35 14.00
N GLY A 310 19.84 9.51 13.40
CA GLY A 310 20.63 10.74 13.50
C GLY A 310 22.00 10.67 12.81
N ARG A 311 22.19 9.69 11.90
CA ARG A 311 23.47 9.40 11.21
C ARG A 311 23.59 10.07 9.85
N GLU A 312 22.48 10.44 9.23
CA GLU A 312 22.47 11.13 7.94
C GLU A 312 21.83 12.51 8.05
N GLN A 313 22.37 13.46 7.30
CA GLN A 313 21.74 14.74 7.03
C GLN A 313 21.38 14.78 5.55
N LEU A 314 20.09 14.89 5.25
CA LEU A 314 19.62 14.98 3.87
C LEU A 314 19.41 16.44 3.48
N PRO A 315 19.65 16.80 2.19
CA PRO A 315 19.38 18.14 1.68
C PRO A 315 17.92 18.57 1.91
N VAL A 316 17.68 19.87 2.09
CA VAL A 316 16.33 20.45 2.22
C VAL A 316 15.41 20.06 1.05
N LEU A 317 15.96 19.94 -0.16
CA LEU A 317 15.21 19.55 -1.36
C LEU A 317 14.95 18.04 -1.48
N TYR A 318 15.53 17.20 -0.60
CA TYR A 318 15.40 15.75 -0.65
C TYR A 318 13.95 15.25 -0.83
N PRO A 319 12.96 15.64 0.00
CA PRO A 319 11.59 15.12 -0.16
C PRO A 319 10.99 15.44 -1.53
N LEU A 320 11.28 16.63 -2.10
CA LEU A 320 10.79 17.04 -3.40
C LEU A 320 11.47 16.29 -4.54
N LEU A 321 12.80 16.14 -4.47
CA LEU A 321 13.57 15.38 -5.46
C LEU A 321 13.20 13.90 -5.42
N LYS A 322 13.04 13.31 -4.24
CA LYS A 322 12.60 11.92 -4.07
C LYS A 322 11.21 11.72 -4.63
N MET A 323 10.27 12.65 -4.38
CA MET A 323 8.93 12.64 -4.97
C MET A 323 8.98 12.74 -6.50
N ALA A 324 9.79 13.64 -7.07
CA ALA A 324 9.94 13.77 -8.52
C ALA A 324 10.48 12.48 -9.17
N SER A 325 11.52 11.88 -8.56
CA SER A 325 12.09 10.61 -9.02
C SER A 325 11.09 9.45 -8.93
N MET A 326 10.26 9.45 -7.87
CA MET A 326 9.18 8.48 -7.69
C MET A 326 8.06 8.63 -8.73
N VAL A 327 7.66 9.86 -9.06
CA VAL A 327 6.71 10.13 -10.15
C VAL A 327 7.28 9.60 -11.47
N ALA A 328 8.53 9.94 -11.79
CA ALA A 328 9.19 9.47 -13.01
C ALA A 328 9.31 7.93 -13.07
N SER A 329 9.49 7.26 -11.93
CA SER A 329 9.55 5.80 -11.85
C SER A 329 8.19 5.14 -12.10
N TYR A 330 7.11 5.75 -11.61
CA TYR A 330 5.78 5.14 -11.64
C TYR A 330 4.98 5.46 -12.91
N LEU A 331 5.16 6.65 -13.47
CA LEU A 331 4.45 7.14 -14.66
C LEU A 331 4.49 6.18 -15.87
N PRO A 332 5.63 5.58 -16.26
CA PRO A 332 5.69 4.63 -17.37
C PRO A 332 5.16 3.22 -17.03
N GLY A 333 4.66 2.99 -15.81
CA GLY A 333 4.09 1.71 -15.39
C GLY A 333 5.10 0.65 -14.93
N ILE A 334 6.32 1.07 -14.59
CA ILE A 334 7.37 0.13 -14.18
C ILE A 334 6.96 -0.61 -12.90
N PRO A 335 7.10 -1.94 -12.85
CA PRO A 335 6.82 -2.74 -11.66
C PRO A 335 7.58 -2.26 -10.41
N GLY A 336 6.85 -1.86 -9.38
CA GLY A 336 7.43 -1.28 -8.17
C GLY A 336 6.39 -0.68 -7.24
N GLY A 337 6.58 -0.85 -5.93
CA GLY A 337 5.69 -0.33 -4.90
C GLY A 337 5.98 1.12 -4.54
N ILE A 338 4.96 1.83 -4.03
CA ILE A 338 5.10 3.24 -3.63
C ILE A 338 5.32 3.44 -2.11
N PHE A 339 5.05 2.41 -1.28
CA PHE A 339 5.08 2.54 0.18
C PHE A 339 6.42 3.00 0.75
N ALA A 340 7.51 2.27 0.48
CA ALA A 340 8.84 2.62 1.05
C ALA A 340 9.35 3.99 0.57
N PRO A 341 9.26 4.36 -0.72
CA PRO A 341 9.54 5.71 -1.16
C PRO A 341 8.66 6.78 -0.49
N SER A 342 7.36 6.51 -0.28
CA SER A 342 6.47 7.43 0.45
C SER A 342 6.91 7.66 1.89
N LEU A 343 7.30 6.60 2.60
CA LEU A 343 7.87 6.71 3.95
C LEU A 343 9.15 7.56 3.92
N SER A 344 10.02 7.35 2.92
CA SER A 344 11.24 8.13 2.78
C SER A 344 11.00 9.62 2.47
N ILE A 345 10.04 9.92 1.60
CA ILE A 345 9.63 11.30 1.31
C ILE A 345 9.05 11.96 2.57
N GLY A 346 8.20 11.24 3.31
CA GLY A 346 7.69 11.69 4.60
C GLY A 346 8.82 11.97 5.60
N ALA A 347 9.81 11.08 5.71
CA ALA A 347 10.99 11.33 6.55
C ALA A 347 11.75 12.59 6.15
N GLY A 348 11.88 12.86 4.85
CA GLY A 348 12.44 14.11 4.32
C GLY A 348 11.65 15.35 4.75
N PHE A 349 10.31 15.30 4.73
CA PHE A 349 9.49 16.40 5.26
C PHE A 349 9.62 16.56 6.77
N GLY A 350 9.75 15.46 7.53
CA GLY A 350 10.03 15.52 8.97
C GLY A 350 11.36 16.21 9.28
N ASN A 351 12.41 15.92 8.50
CA ASN A 351 13.70 16.60 8.57
C ASN A 351 13.55 18.11 8.28
N LEU A 352 12.75 18.50 7.28
CA LEU A 352 12.48 19.90 6.98
C LEU A 352 11.72 20.61 8.13
N LEU A 353 10.75 19.94 8.72
CA LEU A 353 9.96 20.51 9.82
C LEU A 353 10.77 20.65 11.11
N HIS A 354 11.88 19.95 11.25
CA HIS A 354 12.79 20.14 12.37
C HIS A 354 13.44 21.54 12.39
N TYR A 355 13.54 22.23 11.25
CA TYR A 355 13.97 23.65 11.25
C TYR A 355 12.94 24.57 11.91
N VAL A 356 11.65 24.20 11.90
CA VAL A 356 10.56 24.95 12.54
C VAL A 356 10.38 24.53 14.00
N PHE A 357 10.51 23.23 14.27
CA PHE A 357 10.36 22.62 15.60
C PHE A 357 11.71 22.11 16.13
N SER A 358 12.73 22.98 16.13
CA SER A 358 14.11 22.62 16.51
C SER A 358 14.24 22.11 17.95
N GLY A 359 13.33 22.51 18.83
CA GLY A 359 13.26 22.02 20.22
C GLY A 359 12.62 20.63 20.38
N MET A 360 12.14 19.98 19.31
CA MET A 360 11.58 18.64 19.35
C MET A 360 12.58 17.60 18.85
N HIS A 361 12.51 16.38 19.38
CA HIS A 361 13.33 15.27 18.90
C HIS A 361 13.04 14.97 17.42
N LEU A 362 14.08 15.03 16.59
CA LEU A 362 14.00 14.80 15.14
C LEU A 362 13.28 13.48 14.76
N PRO A 363 13.55 12.32 15.42
CA PRO A 363 12.85 11.08 15.10
C PRO A 363 11.33 11.14 15.27
N MET A 364 10.83 11.96 16.19
CA MET A 364 9.38 12.17 16.38
C MET A 364 8.78 12.87 15.17
N LEU A 365 9.38 13.96 14.70
CA LEU A 365 8.92 14.70 13.52
C LEU A 365 8.98 13.85 12.26
N ILE A 366 10.04 13.03 12.12
CA ILE A 366 10.18 12.06 11.05
C ILE A 366 9.03 11.04 11.10
N ALA A 367 8.76 10.42 12.25
CA ALA A 367 7.68 9.45 12.38
C ALA A 367 6.29 10.03 12.04
N LEU A 368 5.98 11.24 12.51
CA LEU A 368 4.75 11.95 12.17
C LEU A 368 4.66 12.19 10.66
N ALA A 369 5.73 12.66 10.03
CA ALA A 369 5.73 12.99 8.61
C ALA A 369 5.72 11.75 7.70
N MET A 370 6.36 10.64 8.12
CA MET A 370 6.26 9.34 7.46
C MET A 370 4.81 8.84 7.40
N VAL A 371 4.11 8.87 8.55
CA VAL A 371 2.70 8.49 8.63
C VAL A 371 1.83 9.42 7.80
N GLY A 372 2.01 10.73 7.95
CA GLY A 372 1.22 11.74 7.26
C GLY A 372 1.31 11.61 5.74
N TYR A 373 2.53 11.47 5.20
CA TYR A 373 2.72 11.35 3.76
C TYR A 373 2.19 10.01 3.23
N LEU A 374 2.45 8.90 3.93
CA LEU A 374 1.89 7.61 3.52
C LEU A 374 0.37 7.63 3.51
N ALA A 375 -0.27 8.14 4.58
CA ALA A 375 -1.71 8.25 4.70
C ALA A 375 -2.33 9.20 3.66
N ALA A 376 -1.61 10.25 3.27
CA ALA A 376 -2.02 11.16 2.21
C ALA A 376 -2.01 10.49 0.84
N VAL A 377 -0.99 9.68 0.55
CA VAL A 377 -0.83 8.99 -0.75
C VAL A 377 -1.78 7.81 -0.90
N THR A 378 -1.89 6.95 0.13
CA THR A 378 -2.73 5.74 0.07
C THR A 378 -4.19 6.04 0.40
N GLN A 379 -4.44 7.08 1.19
CA GLN A 379 -5.73 7.39 1.78
C GLN A 379 -6.29 6.26 2.69
N SER A 380 -5.43 5.41 3.23
CA SER A 380 -5.72 4.42 4.28
C SER A 380 -5.03 4.83 5.60
N PRO A 381 -5.62 5.76 6.36
CA PRO A 381 -4.98 6.34 7.54
C PRO A 381 -4.75 5.32 8.66
N ILE A 382 -5.65 4.35 8.86
CA ILE A 382 -5.50 3.36 9.94
C ILE A 382 -4.29 2.47 9.66
N THR A 383 -4.23 1.93 8.45
CA THR A 383 -3.11 1.12 7.96
C THR A 383 -1.80 1.89 8.06
N SER A 384 -1.79 3.15 7.62
CA SER A 384 -0.56 3.96 7.58
C SER A 384 0.02 4.21 8.97
N PHE A 385 -0.81 4.53 9.97
CA PHE A 385 -0.29 4.72 11.33
C PHE A 385 0.14 3.40 11.96
N VAL A 386 -0.60 2.30 11.74
CA VAL A 386 -0.24 0.97 12.29
C VAL A 386 1.08 0.49 11.71
N ILE A 387 1.30 0.67 10.39
CA ILE A 387 2.58 0.38 9.73
C ILE A 387 3.72 1.09 10.44
N VAL A 388 3.66 2.42 10.54
CA VAL A 388 4.78 3.17 11.10
C VAL A 388 4.95 2.89 12.59
N MET A 389 3.86 2.75 13.34
CA MET A 389 3.88 2.41 14.76
C MET A 389 4.62 1.09 15.02
N GLU A 390 4.32 0.03 14.27
CA GLU A 390 5.03 -1.26 14.39
C GLU A 390 6.50 -1.15 13.92
N MET A 391 6.80 -0.33 12.91
CA MET A 391 8.16 -0.20 12.38
C MET A 391 9.13 0.57 13.29
N ILE A 392 8.62 1.45 14.15
CA ILE A 392 9.43 2.34 15.03
C ILE A 392 9.29 2.01 16.54
N ASN A 393 8.53 0.98 16.90
CA ASN A 393 8.15 0.63 18.28
C ASN A 393 7.59 1.81 19.10
N GLY A 394 6.88 2.73 18.44
CA GLY A 394 6.55 4.06 18.96
C GLY A 394 5.22 4.11 19.71
N HIS A 395 4.94 3.16 20.61
CA HIS A 395 3.65 3.08 21.31
C HIS A 395 3.26 4.39 22.02
N ALA A 396 4.25 5.17 22.47
CA ALA A 396 4.02 6.48 23.08
C ALA A 396 3.43 7.53 22.12
N LEU A 397 3.61 7.42 20.79
CA LEU A 397 3.09 8.37 19.80
C LEU A 397 1.79 7.94 19.14
N VAL A 398 1.18 6.82 19.53
CA VAL A 398 0.04 6.24 18.81
C VAL A 398 -1.05 7.27 18.49
N ILE A 399 -1.44 8.09 19.48
CA ILE A 399 -2.46 9.13 19.32
C ILE A 399 -2.02 10.19 18.31
N SER A 400 -0.76 10.63 18.37
CA SER A 400 -0.21 11.66 17.49
C SER A 400 -0.04 11.16 16.04
N LEU A 401 0.41 9.91 15.88
CA LEU A 401 0.50 9.25 14.57
C LEU A 401 -0.88 9.09 13.95
N MET A 402 -1.86 8.62 14.72
CA MET A 402 -3.25 8.47 14.27
C MET A 402 -3.86 9.81 13.87
N ALA A 403 -3.71 10.85 14.69
CA ALA A 403 -4.18 12.20 14.37
C ALA A 403 -3.54 12.73 13.08
N THR A 404 -2.22 12.59 12.94
CA THR A 404 -1.48 13.02 11.74
C THR A 404 -1.98 12.28 10.50
N ALA A 405 -2.16 10.95 10.58
CA ALA A 405 -2.66 10.13 9.47
C ALA A 405 -4.05 10.57 9.00
N LEU A 406 -4.98 10.74 9.95
CA LEU A 406 -6.36 11.11 9.67
C LEU A 406 -6.45 12.50 9.03
N ILE A 407 -5.74 13.49 9.60
CA ILE A 407 -5.74 14.85 9.06
C ILE A 407 -5.09 14.87 7.67
N ALA A 408 -3.90 14.28 7.50
CA ALA A 408 -3.20 14.28 6.22
C ALA A 408 -3.99 13.57 5.11
N SER A 409 -4.63 12.44 5.43
CA SER A 409 -5.51 11.73 4.51
C SER A 409 -6.72 12.58 4.10
N ARG A 410 -7.33 13.31 5.05
CA ARG A 410 -8.45 14.22 4.77
C ARG A 410 -8.02 15.39 3.89
N VAL A 411 -6.86 16.01 4.16
CA VAL A 411 -6.30 17.09 3.33
C VAL A 411 -6.06 16.59 1.90
N SER A 412 -5.44 15.43 1.72
CA SER A 412 -5.23 14.83 0.40
C SER A 412 -6.55 14.60 -0.36
N ARG A 413 -7.57 14.05 0.33
CA ARG A 413 -8.91 13.78 -0.23
C ARG A 413 -9.64 15.01 -0.76
N LEU A 414 -9.27 16.22 -0.34
CA LEU A 414 -9.87 17.45 -0.88
C LEU A 414 -9.51 17.70 -2.35
N PHE A 415 -8.38 17.16 -2.82
CA PHE A 415 -7.85 17.44 -4.16
C PHE A 415 -7.74 16.21 -5.06
N VAL A 416 -7.70 14.99 -4.51
CA VAL A 416 -7.50 13.75 -5.27
C VAL A 416 -8.25 12.56 -4.66
N PRO A 417 -8.85 11.65 -5.48
CA PRO A 417 -9.42 10.39 -4.98
C PRO A 417 -8.33 9.38 -4.51
N PRO A 418 -8.71 8.29 -3.82
CA PRO A 418 -7.77 7.26 -3.39
C PRO A 418 -7.00 6.67 -4.57
N LEU A 419 -5.66 6.72 -4.49
CA LEU A 419 -4.80 6.37 -5.62
C LEU A 419 -4.98 4.93 -6.07
N TYR A 420 -4.94 3.96 -5.16
CA TYR A 420 -5.01 2.54 -5.54
C TYR A 420 -6.36 2.13 -6.09
N GLU A 421 -7.46 2.64 -5.53
CA GLU A 421 -8.81 2.38 -6.03
C GLU A 421 -8.98 2.92 -7.45
N THR A 422 -8.60 4.18 -7.66
CA THR A 422 -8.70 4.83 -8.98
C THR A 422 -7.86 4.11 -10.03
N LEU A 423 -6.71 3.56 -9.63
CA LEU A 423 -5.88 2.73 -10.51
C LEU A 423 -6.49 1.33 -10.72
N ALA A 424 -7.20 0.78 -9.73
CA ALA A 424 -7.85 -0.53 -9.83
C ALA A 424 -9.03 -0.50 -10.80
N GLU A 425 -9.82 0.57 -10.79
CA GLU A 425 -10.93 0.79 -11.73
C GLU A 425 -10.50 0.70 -13.19
N ARG A 426 -9.25 1.07 -13.52
CA ARG A 426 -8.71 0.95 -14.89
C ARG A 426 -8.65 -0.49 -15.39
N TYR A 427 -8.53 -1.46 -14.49
CA TYR A 427 -8.56 -2.89 -14.84
C TYR A 427 -9.97 -3.44 -15.00
N LEU A 428 -10.98 -2.76 -14.47
CA LEU A 428 -12.38 -3.17 -14.53
C LEU A 428 -13.10 -2.66 -15.79
N LYS A 429 -12.57 -1.62 -16.45
CA LYS A 429 -13.15 -1.09 -17.70
C LYS A 429 -12.94 -2.06 -18.88
N PRO A 430 -13.98 -2.30 -19.72
CA PRO A 430 -13.84 -3.10 -20.94
C PRO A 430 -12.74 -2.54 -21.87
N PRO A 431 -12.05 -3.38 -22.67
CA PRO A 431 -11.16 -2.88 -23.69
C PRO A 431 -11.94 -1.99 -24.67
N GLN A 432 -11.57 -0.71 -24.77
CA GLN A 432 -12.10 0.13 -25.84
C GLN A 432 -11.65 -0.47 -27.18
N PRO A 433 -12.56 -0.62 -28.16
CA PRO A 433 -12.15 -1.05 -29.49
C PRO A 433 -11.09 -0.08 -30.01
N LYS A 434 -9.96 -0.60 -30.49
CA LYS A 434 -9.03 0.18 -31.29
C LYS A 434 -9.88 0.85 -32.36
N HIS A 435 -9.86 2.18 -32.44
CA HIS A 435 -10.44 2.89 -33.58
C HIS A 435 -9.92 2.18 -34.83
N ALA A 436 -10.78 1.39 -35.46
CA ALA A 436 -10.58 1.03 -36.84
C ALA A 436 -10.45 2.39 -37.52
N ALA A 437 -9.29 2.66 -38.12
CA ALA A 437 -9.12 3.81 -38.99
C ALA A 437 -10.38 3.89 -39.82
N ALA A 438 -11.11 5.01 -39.71
CA ALA A 438 -12.42 5.18 -40.31
C ALA A 438 -12.34 4.71 -41.75
N ALA A 439 -12.89 3.53 -42.03
CA ALA A 439 -13.04 3.07 -43.38
C ALA A 439 -13.98 4.09 -44.04
N PRO A 440 -13.63 4.65 -45.21
CA PRO A 440 -14.54 5.52 -45.92
C PRO A 440 -15.84 4.75 -46.11
N ALA A 441 -16.97 5.37 -45.74
CA ALA A 441 -18.29 4.77 -45.87
C ALA A 441 -18.50 4.32 -47.32
N ALA A 442 -18.34 3.02 -47.56
CA ALA A 442 -18.68 2.39 -48.83
C ALA A 442 -20.13 1.93 -48.74
N ALA A 443 -20.92 2.41 -49.70
CA ALA A 443 -22.35 2.20 -49.83
C ALA A 443 -22.76 0.71 -49.76
N ALA A 444 -23.93 0.46 -49.16
CA ALA A 444 -24.57 -0.85 -49.10
C ALA A 444 -24.85 -1.41 -50.50
N PRO A 445 -24.82 -2.75 -50.62
CA PRO A 445 -25.97 -3.41 -51.22
C PRO A 445 -26.49 -4.59 -50.39
N ALA A 446 -27.76 -4.91 -50.65
CA ALA A 446 -28.59 -5.86 -49.94
C ALA A 446 -28.43 -7.32 -50.44
N HIS A 447 -28.85 -8.23 -49.55
CA HIS A 447 -29.40 -9.59 -49.76
C HIS A 447 -28.55 -10.85 -49.45
N THR A 448 -29.15 -11.64 -48.53
CA THR A 448 -29.35 -13.11 -48.48
C THR A 448 -28.21 -14.08 -48.13
N GLY A 449 -28.47 -14.96 -47.14
CA GLY A 449 -27.91 -16.33 -47.10
C GLY A 449 -27.31 -16.84 -45.78
N ILE A 450 -28.15 -17.50 -44.98
CA ILE A 450 -27.96 -18.76 -44.19
C ILE A 450 -26.56 -19.15 -43.62
N THR A 451 -26.56 -19.32 -42.29
CA THR A 451 -25.68 -20.09 -41.35
C THR A 451 -24.18 -20.25 -41.59
N ALA A 452 -23.40 -19.80 -40.59
CA ALA A 452 -22.32 -20.61 -40.02
C ALA A 452 -22.19 -20.31 -38.52
N LEU A 453 -22.57 -21.29 -37.69
CA LEU A 453 -22.13 -21.37 -36.29
C LEU A 453 -20.60 -21.45 -36.29
N LYS A 454 -19.93 -20.40 -35.80
CA LYS A 454 -18.50 -20.44 -35.50
C LYS A 454 -18.33 -20.45 -33.98
N MET A 455 -17.65 -21.49 -33.49
CA MET A 455 -17.28 -21.72 -32.09
C MET A 455 -16.63 -20.47 -31.46
N PRO A 456 -16.75 -20.26 -30.14
CA PRO A 456 -16.00 -19.21 -29.46
C PRO A 456 -14.51 -19.60 -29.44
N GLU A 457 -13.71 -18.97 -30.30
CA GLU A 457 -12.27 -18.92 -30.12
C GLU A 457 -11.98 -17.92 -28.99
N ASP A 458 -11.68 -18.47 -27.82
CA ASP A 458 -11.00 -17.77 -26.75
C ASP A 458 -9.64 -17.22 -27.24
N ALA A 459 -9.26 -16.04 -26.70
CA ALA A 459 -7.88 -15.53 -26.52
C ALA A 459 -7.43 -14.20 -27.19
N GLU A 460 -8.30 -13.21 -27.46
CA GLU A 460 -7.79 -11.89 -27.95
C GLU A 460 -8.31 -10.59 -27.30
N SER A 461 -9.13 -10.61 -26.25
CA SER A 461 -9.48 -9.35 -25.55
C SER A 461 -8.42 -8.97 -24.50
N ALA A 462 -7.23 -8.56 -24.95
CA ALA A 462 -6.30 -7.80 -24.10
C ALA A 462 -7.06 -6.62 -23.46
N PRO A 463 -6.93 -6.34 -22.14
CA PRO A 463 -7.63 -5.21 -21.58
C PRO A 463 -7.08 -3.92 -22.22
N ALA A 464 -7.83 -2.83 -22.14
CA ALA A 464 -7.24 -1.51 -22.38
C ALA A 464 -5.95 -1.46 -21.55
N ASP A 465 -4.83 -1.13 -22.20
CA ASP A 465 -3.58 -1.00 -21.47
C ASP A 465 -3.82 0.05 -20.35
N PRO A 466 -3.59 -0.27 -19.06
CA PRO A 466 -3.73 0.70 -17.98
C PRO A 466 -2.84 1.94 -18.17
N LEU A 467 -1.86 1.85 -19.08
CA LEU A 467 -1.01 2.95 -19.59
C LEU A 467 -1.55 3.61 -20.88
N ASP A 468 -2.57 3.04 -21.54
CA ASP A 468 -3.30 3.64 -22.69
C ASP A 468 -4.48 4.51 -22.23
N THR A 469 -4.71 4.67 -20.92
CA THR A 469 -5.93 5.28 -20.34
C THR A 469 -6.05 6.80 -20.50
N LEU A 470 -5.34 7.39 -21.46
CA LEU A 470 -5.47 8.81 -21.79
C LEU A 470 -6.08 9.03 -23.17
N ARG A 471 -6.59 8.00 -23.87
CA ARG A 471 -7.29 8.21 -25.15
C ARG A 471 -8.65 8.91 -25.05
N ASP A 472 -9.20 9.12 -23.86
CA ASP A 472 -10.34 10.02 -23.67
C ASP A 472 -9.86 11.48 -23.75
N ASP A 473 -9.98 12.05 -24.94
CA ASP A 473 -9.99 13.49 -25.09
C ASP A 473 -11.29 14.00 -24.46
N GLY A 474 -11.16 14.95 -23.53
CA GLY A 474 -12.28 15.70 -23.01
C GLY A 474 -12.91 16.54 -24.10
N THR A 475 -13.86 15.96 -24.82
CA THR A 475 -14.98 16.73 -25.37
C THR A 475 -16.06 16.77 -24.30
N PRO A 476 -16.43 17.93 -23.75
CA PRO A 476 -17.65 18.02 -22.95
C PRO A 476 -18.80 17.57 -23.86
N ALA A 477 -19.52 16.54 -23.45
CA ALA A 477 -20.81 16.23 -24.05
C ALA A 477 -21.68 17.47 -23.85
N ALA A 478 -21.90 18.21 -24.94
CA ALA A 478 -22.93 19.22 -24.97
C ALA A 478 -24.25 18.49 -24.84
N ASP A 479 -24.92 18.69 -23.70
CA ASP A 479 -26.32 18.31 -23.50
C ASP A 479 -27.16 19.04 -24.55
N ALA A 480 -27.47 18.33 -25.64
CA ALA A 480 -28.35 18.80 -26.69
C ALA A 480 -29.08 17.60 -27.31
N ASN A 481 -30.03 17.03 -26.56
CA ASN A 481 -31.35 16.55 -26.99
C ASN A 481 -31.89 15.52 -26.01
N ASP A 482 -32.65 15.99 -25.03
CA ASP A 482 -33.75 15.21 -24.45
C ASP A 482 -34.87 16.17 -24.03
N THR A 483 -35.44 16.82 -25.04
CA THR A 483 -36.73 17.54 -24.97
C THR A 483 -37.59 17.13 -26.15
N ALA A 484 -37.85 15.83 -26.31
CA ALA A 484 -38.85 15.35 -27.28
C ALA A 484 -39.30 13.89 -27.08
N THR A 485 -39.45 13.38 -25.85
CA THR A 485 -40.19 12.12 -25.65
C THR A 485 -40.90 12.08 -24.30
N MET A 486 -41.74 13.07 -24.03
CA MET A 486 -42.69 13.01 -22.91
C MET A 486 -44.05 13.56 -23.32
N GLU A 487 -44.60 13.03 -24.43
CA GLU A 487 -46.00 13.24 -24.78
C GLU A 487 -46.52 12.09 -25.66
N LYS A 488 -46.71 10.91 -25.04
CA LYS A 488 -47.66 9.86 -25.44
C LYS A 488 -47.42 8.63 -24.56
N LEU A 489 -48.18 8.56 -23.46
CA LEU A 489 -48.75 7.35 -22.85
C LEU A 489 -49.42 7.78 -21.53
N GLY A 490 -50.45 8.64 -21.67
CA GLY A 490 -51.50 8.74 -20.67
C GLY A 490 -52.56 7.69 -20.99
N GLY A 491 -52.83 6.78 -20.06
CA GLY A 491 -53.94 5.85 -20.16
C GLY A 491 -53.75 4.55 -19.36
N ALA A 492 -54.46 4.47 -18.24
CA ALA A 492 -54.86 3.24 -17.52
C ALA A 492 -53.78 2.49 -16.71
N ASN A 493 -53.71 2.77 -15.41
CA ASN A 493 -54.06 1.83 -14.32
C ASN A 493 -53.41 2.28 -13.00
N ALA A 494 -54.14 3.09 -12.24
CA ALA A 494 -53.89 3.37 -10.84
C ALA A 494 -55.02 2.73 -10.01
N ALA A 495 -54.77 1.54 -9.49
CA ALA A 495 -55.52 0.95 -8.39
C ALA A 495 -54.69 -0.21 -7.83
N THR A 496 -54.02 0.00 -6.70
CA THR A 496 -54.08 -0.85 -5.49
C THR A 496 -52.88 -0.63 -4.57
N HIS A 497 -53.20 -0.49 -3.28
CA HIS A 497 -52.37 -0.64 -2.08
C HIS A 497 -51.33 0.44 -1.74
N ALA A 498 -51.84 1.52 -1.14
CA ALA A 498 -51.17 2.28 -0.10
C ALA A 498 -52.09 2.37 1.13
N ALA A 499 -51.84 1.52 2.13
CA ALA A 499 -52.38 1.63 3.49
C ALA A 499 -51.47 0.77 4.38
N ASP A 500 -50.53 1.40 5.10
CA ASP A 500 -50.29 1.12 6.52
C ASP A 500 -49.10 1.92 7.07
N ALA A 501 -49.23 2.27 8.34
CA ALA A 501 -48.23 2.78 9.27
C ALA A 501 -47.94 4.30 9.28
N ALA A 502 -48.91 5.07 9.79
CA ALA A 502 -48.64 6.26 10.59
C ALA A 502 -49.78 6.49 11.60
N SER A 503 -49.58 6.09 12.86
CA SER A 503 -50.24 6.65 14.04
C SER A 503 -49.75 5.90 15.27
N GLU A 504 -49.07 6.58 16.19
CA GLU A 504 -49.45 6.63 17.60
C GLU A 504 -48.41 7.42 18.40
N ALA A 505 -48.83 8.60 18.86
CA ALA A 505 -48.26 9.30 19.98
C ALA A 505 -49.40 9.85 20.85
N ASP A 506 -49.32 9.49 22.14
CA ASP A 506 -49.74 10.24 23.33
C ASP A 506 -51.20 10.16 23.85
N ALA A 507 -51.35 9.62 25.07
CA ALA A 507 -51.96 10.33 26.23
C ALA A 507 -52.21 9.41 27.47
N SER A 508 -51.46 9.67 28.55
CA SER A 508 -51.86 9.78 29.97
C SER A 508 -52.78 8.75 30.67
N ARG A 509 -52.32 8.16 31.80
CA ARG A 509 -52.69 8.55 33.20
C ARG A 509 -52.24 7.53 34.27
N ALA A 510 -51.94 8.09 35.45
CA ALA A 510 -51.97 7.53 36.82
C ALA A 510 -50.63 7.20 37.51
N ALA A 511 -50.24 8.13 38.41
CA ALA A 511 -49.36 7.98 39.57
C ALA A 511 -50.23 7.49 40.79
N PRO A 512 -49.75 7.34 42.07
CA PRO A 512 -48.55 7.96 42.66
C PRO A 512 -47.82 7.26 43.85
N LEU A 513 -46.82 7.98 44.39
CA LEU A 513 -46.26 7.98 45.78
C LEU A 513 -45.30 6.86 46.22
N ALA A 514 -44.04 7.23 46.51
CA ALA A 514 -43.54 7.38 47.89
C ALA A 514 -42.11 7.97 47.91
N GLN A 515 -41.91 8.86 48.89
CA GLN A 515 -40.75 9.69 49.19
C GLN A 515 -39.62 8.92 49.90
N ALA A 516 -38.40 9.48 49.86
CA ALA A 516 -37.70 10.07 51.02
C ALA A 516 -36.19 9.76 51.03
N ASP A 517 -35.42 10.86 51.11
CA ASP A 517 -34.23 11.10 51.95
C ASP A 517 -32.95 10.24 51.77
N SER A 518 -31.73 10.72 52.02
CA SER A 518 -31.12 12.05 52.14
C SER A 518 -29.60 11.82 52.36
N ALA A 519 -28.78 12.58 51.65
CA ALA A 519 -27.62 13.34 52.14
C ALA A 519 -26.60 12.80 53.19
N SER A 520 -25.33 12.81 52.78
CA SER A 520 -24.18 13.55 53.38
C SER A 520 -23.41 13.06 54.62
N ALA A 521 -22.14 13.54 54.67
CA ALA A 521 -21.16 13.66 55.79
C ALA A 521 -20.07 12.56 55.85
N LEU A 522 -18.77 12.85 55.58
CA LEU A 522 -17.73 13.47 56.47
C LEU A 522 -17.27 12.46 57.56
N ASP A 523 -16.02 12.26 57.98
CA ASP A 523 -14.77 13.04 58.07
C ASP A 523 -13.58 12.06 58.30
N ALA A 524 -12.35 12.34 57.85
CA ALA A 524 -11.18 12.83 58.61
C ALA A 524 -10.53 11.86 59.63
N ASP A 525 -9.24 11.55 59.45
CA ASP A 525 -8.13 11.88 60.38
C ASP A 525 -6.86 11.02 60.18
N GLY A 526 -5.69 11.69 60.25
CA GLY A 526 -4.50 11.14 60.92
C GLY A 526 -3.22 10.87 60.11
N GLU A 527 -2.44 11.90 59.80
CA GLU A 527 -0.95 11.84 59.83
C GLU A 527 -0.45 12.13 61.27
N PRO A 528 0.85 12.05 61.66
CA PRO A 528 2.09 11.67 60.95
C PRO A 528 3.02 10.70 61.77
N THR A 529 4.17 10.27 61.24
CA THR A 529 5.40 10.09 62.07
C THR A 529 6.68 10.09 61.24
N ALA A 530 7.57 11.02 61.58
CA ALA A 530 8.99 11.00 61.25
C ALA A 530 9.77 10.26 62.35
N ARG A 531 10.85 9.54 62.00
CA ARG A 531 12.04 9.39 62.84
C ARG A 531 13.27 9.04 62.01
N ALA A 532 14.32 9.79 62.30
CA ALA A 532 15.69 9.69 61.79
C ALA A 532 16.52 8.73 62.64
N ASP A 533 17.61 8.22 62.05
CA ASP A 533 18.97 8.11 62.62
C ASP A 533 19.90 7.68 61.46
N ALA A 534 20.84 8.52 60.98
CA ALA A 534 22.23 8.69 61.46
C ALA A 534 23.04 7.37 61.37
N SER A 535 24.27 7.23 60.82
CA SER A 535 25.30 8.12 60.24
C SER A 535 26.50 7.20 59.77
N PRO A 536 27.62 7.72 59.20
CA PRO A 536 28.50 7.10 58.17
C PRO A 536 29.88 6.59 58.75
N PRO A 537 31.09 6.62 58.09
CA PRO A 537 31.52 6.85 56.69
C PRO A 537 32.67 5.93 56.12
N GLN A 538 32.90 6.10 54.81
CA GLN A 538 34.15 6.06 54.01
C GLN A 538 35.38 5.21 54.40
N SER A 539 35.91 4.45 53.43
CA SER A 539 37.38 4.40 53.21
C SER A 539 37.73 4.17 51.73
N ASN A 540 38.77 4.89 51.31
CA ASN A 540 39.41 4.92 49.99
C ASN A 540 40.19 3.64 49.67
N GLY A 541 40.25 3.27 48.39
CA GLY A 541 41.22 2.30 47.86
C GLY A 541 41.37 2.44 46.34
N ALA A 542 42.57 2.81 45.90
CA ALA A 542 42.97 3.33 44.59
C ALA A 542 42.97 2.30 43.42
N PRO A 543 43.25 2.74 42.16
CA PRO A 543 42.92 2.00 40.93
C PRO A 543 44.01 1.04 40.45
N HIS A 544 43.60 -0.02 39.75
CA HIS A 544 44.50 -0.97 39.09
C HIS A 544 45.13 -0.38 37.81
N ARG A 545 46.46 -0.57 37.73
CA ARG A 545 47.39 -0.14 36.68
C ARG A 545 47.22 -0.93 35.37
N GLU A 546 47.30 -0.22 34.24
CA GLU A 546 47.67 -0.72 32.92
C GLU A 546 49.15 -1.16 32.85
N PRO A 547 49.53 -2.10 31.96
CA PRO A 547 50.91 -2.32 31.55
C PRO A 547 51.25 -1.69 30.16
N PRO A 548 52.52 -1.32 29.90
CA PRO A 548 52.89 -0.41 28.81
C PRO A 548 53.38 -1.09 27.51
N HIS A 549 53.17 -0.36 26.41
CA HIS A 549 53.95 -0.18 25.16
C HIS A 549 54.84 -1.30 24.58
N ARG A 550 54.64 -1.55 23.27
CA ARG A 550 55.70 -1.38 22.25
C ARG A 550 55.15 -1.22 20.82
N PRO A 551 55.64 -0.24 20.02
CA PRO A 551 55.43 -0.18 18.58
C PRO A 551 56.59 -0.85 17.82
N ALA A 552 56.33 -1.41 16.64
CA ALA A 552 57.36 -1.81 15.69
C ALA A 552 56.88 -1.52 14.25
N GLN A 553 57.57 -0.53 13.67
CA GLN A 553 57.94 -0.29 12.26
C GLN A 553 56.88 -0.32 11.16
#